data_AF-A0A2A7WTZ1-F1
#
_entry.id   AF-A0A2A7WTZ1-F1
#
_cell.length_a   1.000
_cell.length_b   1.000
_cell.length_c   1.000
_cell.angle_alpha   90.00
_cell.angle_beta   90.00
_cell.angle_gamma   90.00
#
_symmetry.space_group_name_H-M   'P 1'
#
loop_
_entity.id
_entity.type
_entity.pdbx_description
1 polymer ?
#
loop_
_entity_poly.entity_id
_entity_poly.type
_entity_poly.pdbx_seq_one_letter_code
_entity_poly.pdbx_strand_id
1 'polypeptide(L)'
;MIRTRFVFHGSIVIRNVKYVKKLLDEKGFTLIETLFSLVLFLLIIAITTSSLKSFVKRNYRYESVNKLELDNFIKEVQKEANISSSYIVYSDMLLFEDYTHVPITYRKYATIIRRQKLGTGHEIVLQNIRDIEYSQNYQSQILVKVVDLNGGIYEKTIRVFTN
;
A
#
# COMPACT_ATOMS: atom_id res chain seq x y z
N MET A 1 -75.01 -47.85 54.68
CA MET A 1 -74.52 -49.05 55.41
C MET A 1 -73.01 -49.14 55.24
N ILE A 2 -72.29 -48.76 56.29
CA ILE A 2 -70.91 -49.08 56.74
C ILE A 2 -69.92 -49.75 55.75
N ARG A 3 -68.73 -49.16 55.57
CA ARG A 3 -67.38 -49.73 55.88
C ARG A 3 -66.24 -48.93 55.22
N THR A 4 -65.46 -48.17 56.00
CA THR A 4 -64.13 -48.49 56.59
C THR A 4 -62.92 -48.41 55.65
N ARG A 5 -62.07 -47.43 55.97
CA ARG A 5 -60.62 -47.26 55.77
C ARG A 5 -59.82 -48.43 55.16
N PHE A 6 -58.91 -48.08 54.25
CA PHE A 6 -57.57 -48.66 54.20
C PHE A 6 -56.54 -47.52 54.20
N VAL A 7 -55.64 -47.56 55.18
CA VAL A 7 -54.48 -46.67 55.33
C VAL A 7 -53.27 -47.46 54.85
N PHE A 8 -52.44 -46.88 53.98
CA PHE A 8 -51.08 -47.35 53.75
C PHE A 8 -50.10 -46.24 54.12
N HIS A 9 -49.25 -46.55 55.10
CA HIS A 9 -48.10 -45.76 55.53
C HIS A 9 -46.98 -45.89 54.49
N GLY A 10 -46.40 -44.77 54.09
CA GLY A 10 -45.20 -44.72 53.25
C GLY A 10 -44.60 -43.31 53.29
N SER A 11 -43.71 -43.07 54.25
CA SER A 11 -42.99 -41.79 54.37
C SER A 11 -41.92 -41.70 53.28
N ILE A 12 -42.13 -40.82 52.31
CA ILE A 12 -41.16 -40.50 51.26
C ILE A 12 -40.32 -39.31 51.72
N VAL A 13 -39.04 -39.54 52.01
CA VAL A 13 -38.07 -38.48 52.36
C VAL A 13 -37.52 -37.89 51.06
N ILE A 14 -37.91 -36.65 50.74
CA ILE A 14 -37.46 -35.93 49.55
C ILE A 14 -36.19 -35.15 49.91
N ARG A 15 -35.05 -35.55 49.33
CA ARG A 15 -33.74 -34.90 49.52
C ARG A 15 -33.62 -33.75 48.51
N ASN A 16 -33.61 -32.50 48.98
CA ASN A 16 -33.41 -31.32 48.14
C ASN A 16 -31.95 -31.19 47.68
N VAL A 17 -31.69 -31.40 46.38
CA VAL A 17 -30.41 -31.07 45.76
C VAL A 17 -30.45 -29.60 45.31
N LYS A 18 -29.65 -28.75 45.95
CA LYS A 18 -29.49 -27.34 45.56
C LYS A 18 -28.57 -27.25 44.34
N TYR A 19 -29.09 -26.75 43.22
CA TYR A 19 -28.27 -26.37 42.08
C TYR A 19 -27.60 -25.01 42.35
N VAL A 20 -26.27 -24.96 42.34
CA VAL A 20 -25.51 -23.70 42.40
C VAL A 20 -25.46 -23.10 40.99
N LYS A 21 -26.18 -21.99 40.78
CA LYS A 21 -26.11 -21.20 39.56
C LYS A 21 -24.79 -20.41 39.59
N LYS A 22 -23.80 -20.84 38.81
CA LYS A 22 -22.57 -20.07 38.57
C LYS A 22 -22.95 -18.84 37.73
N LEU A 23 -23.07 -17.68 38.37
CA LEU A 23 -23.20 -16.40 37.70
C LEU A 23 -21.89 -16.15 36.93
N LEU A 24 -21.95 -16.25 35.61
CA LEU A 24 -20.90 -15.76 34.72
C LEU A 24 -20.82 -14.24 34.93
N ASP A 25 -19.66 -13.76 35.38
CA ASP A 25 -19.37 -12.35 35.55
C ASP A 25 -19.18 -11.73 34.15
N GLU A 26 -20.28 -11.30 33.53
CA GLU A 26 -20.35 -10.63 32.21
C GLU A 26 -19.87 -9.16 32.30
N LYS A 27 -18.76 -8.90 33.00
CA LYS A 27 -18.11 -7.56 33.07
C LYS A 27 -17.25 -7.26 31.84
N GLY A 28 -17.52 -7.92 30.71
CA GLY A 28 -16.65 -7.90 29.53
C GLY A 28 -16.98 -6.83 28.48
N PHE A 29 -18.10 -6.11 28.62
CA PHE A 29 -18.46 -5.01 27.72
C PHE A 29 -19.16 -3.91 28.52
N THR A 30 -18.38 -2.92 28.95
CA THR A 30 -18.97 -1.71 29.53
C THR A 30 -19.34 -0.73 28.42
N LEU A 31 -20.46 -0.02 28.58
CA LEU A 31 -20.90 1.03 27.65
C LEU A 31 -19.80 2.09 27.41
N ILE A 32 -18.95 2.31 28.42
CA ILE A 32 -17.85 3.28 28.32
C ILE A 32 -16.75 2.80 27.37
N GLU A 33 -16.43 1.50 27.33
CA GLU A 33 -15.46 0.93 26.38
C GLU A 33 -15.96 1.05 24.94
N THR A 34 -17.26 0.82 24.70
CA THR A 34 -17.84 0.95 23.35
C THR A 34 -17.87 2.40 22.87
N LEU A 35 -18.20 3.35 23.75
CA LEU A 35 -18.12 4.78 23.44
C LEU A 35 -16.68 5.22 23.19
N PHE A 36 -15.72 4.73 23.97
CA PHE A 36 -14.31 5.05 23.77
C PHE A 36 -13.78 4.50 22.44
N SER A 37 -14.14 3.25 22.09
CA SER A 37 -13.85 2.67 20.78
C SER A 37 -14.46 3.47 19.63
N LEU A 38 -15.71 3.94 19.79
CA LEU A 38 -16.38 4.78 18.81
C LEU A 38 -15.66 6.11 18.60
N VAL A 39 -15.20 6.76 19.68
CA VAL A 39 -14.43 8.02 19.59
C VAL A 39 -13.12 7.80 18.84
N LEU A 40 -12.39 6.72 19.15
CA LEU A 40 -11.16 6.37 18.43
C LEU A 40 -11.44 6.10 16.95
N PHE A 41 -12.50 5.37 16.64
CA PHE A 41 -12.91 5.10 15.26
C PHE A 41 -13.24 6.37 14.49
N LEU A 42 -14.01 7.28 15.08
CA LEU A 42 -14.34 8.57 14.47
C LEU A 42 -13.11 9.45 14.26
N LEU A 43 -12.14 9.41 15.18
CA LEU A 43 -10.88 10.13 15.06
C LEU A 43 -10.05 9.61 13.88
N ILE A 44 -9.98 8.30 13.70
CA ILE A 44 -9.32 7.68 12.54
C ILE A 44 -10.00 8.11 11.23
N ILE A 45 -11.34 8.12 11.18
CA ILE A 45 -12.09 8.58 10.01
C ILE A 45 -11.83 10.07 9.71
N ALA A 46 -11.79 10.92 10.73
CA ALA A 46 -11.55 12.35 10.56
C ALA A 46 -10.16 12.65 9.94
N ILE A 47 -9.12 11.97 10.42
CA ILE A 47 -7.76 12.14 9.91
C ILE A 47 -7.63 11.61 8.47
N THR A 48 -8.21 10.44 8.20
CA THR A 48 -8.16 9.82 6.86
C THR A 48 -8.90 10.66 5.82
N THR A 49 -10.11 11.13 6.12
CA THR A 49 -10.91 11.97 5.20
C THR A 49 -10.26 13.33 4.91
N SER A 50 -9.64 13.96 5.91
CA SER A 50 -8.90 15.22 5.72
C SER A 50 -7.69 15.05 4.80
N SER A 51 -6.93 13.96 5.00
CA SER A 51 -5.78 13.62 4.17
C SER A 51 -6.18 13.38 2.72
N LEU A 52 -7.24 12.60 2.48
CA LEU A 52 -7.73 12.28 1.14
C LEU A 52 -8.16 13.52 0.34
N LYS A 53 -8.83 14.50 0.96
CA LYS A 53 -9.26 15.72 0.26
C LYS A 53 -8.08 16.54 -0.31
N SER A 54 -6.95 16.58 0.41
CA SER A 54 -5.73 17.27 -0.04
C SER A 54 -5.10 16.58 -1.25
N PHE A 55 -5.10 15.25 -1.27
CA PHE A 55 -4.64 14.46 -2.43
C PHE A 55 -5.55 14.67 -3.65
N VAL A 56 -6.88 14.62 -3.47
CA VAL A 56 -7.84 14.77 -4.56
C VAL A 56 -7.76 16.15 -5.22
N LYS A 57 -7.64 17.25 -4.44
CA LYS A 57 -7.56 18.61 -5.01
C LYS A 57 -6.30 18.83 -5.86
N ARG A 58 -5.21 18.11 -5.60
CA ARG A 58 -3.96 18.19 -6.37
C ARG A 58 -4.05 17.48 -7.72
N ASN A 59 -4.94 16.51 -7.86
CA ASN A 59 -5.05 15.64 -9.05
C ASN A 59 -5.86 16.24 -10.21
N TYR A 60 -6.46 17.43 -10.09
CA TYR A 60 -7.25 18.02 -11.18
C TYR A 60 -6.42 18.65 -12.32
N ARG A 61 -5.09 18.55 -12.30
CA ARG A 61 -4.24 18.81 -13.47
C ARG A 61 -3.79 17.49 -14.08
N TYR A 62 -4.76 16.74 -14.63
CA TYR A 62 -4.55 15.44 -15.29
C TYR A 62 -3.59 15.51 -16.49
N GLU A 63 -3.32 16.70 -17.01
CA GLU A 63 -2.45 16.90 -18.17
C GLU A 63 -0.99 17.15 -17.79
N SER A 64 -0.66 17.15 -16.49
CA SER A 64 0.73 17.31 -16.04
C SER A 64 1.30 16.09 -15.32
N VAL A 65 2.59 15.84 -15.53
CA VAL A 65 3.38 14.84 -14.80
C VAL A 65 3.27 15.13 -13.31
N ASN A 66 2.89 14.11 -12.54
CA ASN A 66 2.83 14.22 -11.09
C ASN A 66 4.25 14.29 -10.53
N LYS A 67 4.59 15.38 -9.84
CA LYS A 67 5.93 15.58 -9.24
C LYS A 67 6.31 14.44 -8.28
N LEU A 68 5.35 13.88 -7.54
CA LEU A 68 5.62 12.76 -6.63
C LEU A 68 5.94 11.48 -7.40
N GLU A 69 5.26 11.24 -8.52
CA GLU A 69 5.53 10.11 -9.40
C GLU A 69 6.90 10.25 -10.06
N LEU A 70 7.23 11.44 -10.55
CA LEU A 70 8.56 11.76 -11.07
C LEU A 70 9.66 11.53 -10.02
N ASP A 71 9.47 12.02 -8.79
CA ASP A 71 10.46 11.82 -7.73
C ASP A 71 10.59 10.34 -7.32
N ASN A 72 9.50 9.56 -7.35
CA ASN A 72 9.53 8.12 -7.10
C ASN A 72 10.26 7.38 -8.21
N PHE A 73 9.95 7.69 -9.48
CA PHE A 73 10.64 7.16 -10.65
C PHE A 73 12.15 7.38 -10.56
N ILE A 74 12.60 8.62 -10.27
CA ILE A 74 14.04 8.91 -10.15
C ILE A 74 14.69 8.11 -9.01
N LYS A 75 14.00 7.94 -7.87
CA LYS A 75 14.51 7.12 -6.76
C LYS A 75 14.62 5.65 -7.13
N GLU A 76 13.68 5.11 -7.88
CA GLU A 76 13.72 3.73 -8.35
C GLU A 76 14.87 3.51 -9.33
N VAL A 77 15.01 4.38 -10.32
CA VAL A 77 16.13 4.32 -11.28
C VAL A 77 17.48 4.47 -10.57
N GLN A 78 17.58 5.36 -9.57
CA GLN A 78 18.79 5.51 -8.76
C GLN A 78 19.11 4.27 -7.92
N LYS A 79 18.10 3.58 -7.36
CA LYS A 79 18.31 2.31 -6.66
C LYS A 79 18.82 1.24 -7.62
N GLU A 80 18.24 1.16 -8.81
CA GLU A 80 18.66 0.20 -9.82
C GLU A 80 20.10 0.46 -10.27
N ALA A 81 20.45 1.72 -10.52
CA ALA A 81 21.80 2.14 -10.86
C ALA A 81 22.85 1.80 -9.76
N ASN A 82 22.44 1.78 -8.50
CA ASN A 82 23.32 1.44 -7.39
C ASN A 82 23.56 -0.06 -7.23
N ILE A 83 22.63 -0.89 -7.72
CA ILE A 83 22.71 -2.35 -7.62
C ILE A 83 23.24 -2.95 -8.93
N SER A 84 23.12 -2.22 -10.05
CA SER A 84 23.59 -2.68 -11.34
C SER A 84 25.11 -2.83 -11.41
N SER A 85 25.57 -3.88 -12.08
CA SER A 85 26.98 -4.09 -12.43
C SER A 85 27.36 -3.29 -13.68
N SER A 86 26.42 -3.11 -14.62
CA SER A 86 26.62 -2.38 -15.86
C SER A 86 25.35 -1.60 -16.25
N TYR A 87 25.53 -0.57 -17.08
CA TYR A 87 24.44 0.22 -17.62
C TYR A 87 24.72 0.68 -19.05
N ILE A 88 23.66 0.82 -19.84
CA ILE A 88 23.71 1.34 -21.21
C ILE A 88 22.64 2.42 -21.34
N VAL A 89 23.04 3.59 -21.84
CA VAL A 89 22.16 4.74 -22.06
C VAL A 89 21.95 4.93 -23.55
N TYR A 90 20.69 4.83 -23.99
CA TYR A 90 20.23 5.26 -25.30
C TYR A 90 19.36 6.52 -25.13
N SER A 91 19.12 7.28 -26.20
CA SER A 91 18.31 8.50 -26.12
C SER A 91 16.89 8.24 -25.58
N ASP A 92 16.28 7.11 -25.93
CA ASP A 92 14.89 6.75 -25.62
C ASP A 92 14.74 5.60 -24.61
N MET A 93 15.86 4.99 -24.21
CA MET A 93 15.90 3.78 -23.41
C MET A 93 17.08 3.77 -22.47
N LEU A 94 16.83 3.31 -21.25
CA LEU A 94 17.85 3.09 -20.24
C LEU A 94 17.85 1.62 -19.85
N LEU A 95 19.02 0.98 -19.94
CA LEU A 95 19.22 -0.42 -19.63
C LEU A 95 20.21 -0.56 -18.47
N PHE A 96 19.82 -1.33 -17.47
CA PHE A 96 20.70 -1.77 -16.39
C PHE A 96 20.84 -3.28 -16.42
N GLU A 97 22.01 -3.77 -16.05
CA GLU A 97 22.27 -5.17 -15.84
C GLU A 97 22.67 -5.41 -14.39
N ASP A 98 21.96 -6.31 -13.72
CA ASP A 98 22.29 -6.72 -12.35
C ASP A 98 23.48 -7.70 -12.35
N TYR A 99 24.06 -8.02 -11.19
CA TYR A 99 25.10 -9.04 -11.02
C TYR A 99 24.65 -10.44 -11.47
N THR A 100 23.35 -10.66 -11.56
CA THR A 100 22.74 -11.90 -12.07
C THR A 100 22.59 -11.92 -13.59
N HIS A 101 23.13 -10.91 -14.31
CA HIS A 101 23.00 -10.74 -15.76
C HIS A 101 21.56 -10.63 -16.27
N VAL A 102 20.64 -10.17 -15.40
CA VAL A 102 19.24 -9.94 -15.77
C VAL A 102 19.06 -8.48 -16.19
N PRO A 103 18.65 -8.20 -17.44
CA PRO A 103 18.48 -6.85 -17.91
C PRO A 103 17.18 -6.22 -17.39
N ILE A 104 17.27 -4.97 -16.99
CA ILE A 104 16.17 -4.12 -16.52
C ILE A 104 16.13 -2.90 -17.44
N THR A 105 14.99 -2.67 -18.07
CA THR A 105 14.84 -1.65 -19.10
C THR A 105 13.75 -0.66 -18.73
N TYR A 106 14.05 0.63 -18.93
CA TYR A 106 13.10 1.72 -18.84
C TYR A 106 12.96 2.31 -20.23
N ARG A 107 11.73 2.29 -20.76
CA ARG A 107 11.43 2.81 -22.10
C ARG A 107 10.06 3.48 -22.12
N LYS A 108 9.96 4.54 -22.92
CA LYS A 108 8.69 5.18 -23.22
C LYS A 108 7.80 4.28 -24.09
N TYR A 109 6.53 4.20 -23.71
CA TYR A 109 5.48 3.57 -24.50
C TYR A 109 4.28 4.50 -24.52
N ALA A 110 3.93 5.05 -25.69
CA ALA A 110 2.90 6.09 -25.81
C ALA A 110 3.15 7.27 -24.84
N THR A 111 2.31 7.42 -23.83
CA THR A 111 2.35 8.51 -22.83
C THR A 111 2.87 8.09 -21.46
N ILE A 112 3.49 6.90 -21.38
CA ILE A 112 3.99 6.32 -20.13
C ILE A 112 5.45 5.88 -20.24
N ILE A 113 6.14 5.80 -19.11
CA ILE A 113 7.40 5.04 -18.98
C ILE A 113 7.07 3.68 -18.40
N ARG A 114 7.53 2.65 -19.09
CA ARG A 114 7.41 1.26 -18.68
C ARG A 114 8.76 0.74 -18.23
N ARG A 115 8.77 0.07 -17.09
CA ARG A 115 9.88 -0.76 -16.60
C ARG A 115 9.61 -2.23 -16.92
N GLN A 116 10.63 -2.93 -17.42
CA GLN A 116 10.59 -4.37 -17.69
C GLN A 116 11.85 -5.05 -17.18
N LYS A 117 11.70 -6.23 -16.55
CA LYS A 117 12.80 -7.09 -16.09
C LYS A 117 12.79 -8.36 -16.94
N LEU A 118 13.91 -8.67 -17.59
CA LEU A 118 14.03 -9.80 -18.52
C LEU A 118 13.00 -9.76 -19.66
N GLY A 119 12.64 -8.56 -20.13
CA GLY A 119 11.56 -8.38 -21.13
C GLY A 119 10.15 -8.69 -20.62
N THR A 120 10.02 -9.14 -19.37
CA THR A 120 8.77 -9.45 -18.70
C THR A 120 8.42 -8.39 -17.66
N GLY A 121 7.15 -8.34 -17.26
CA GLY A 121 6.64 -7.28 -16.39
C GLY A 121 6.18 -6.04 -17.18
N HIS A 122 5.10 -5.43 -16.72
CA HIS A 122 4.51 -4.22 -17.27
C HIS A 122 4.29 -3.25 -16.11
N GLU A 123 5.38 -2.76 -15.53
CA GLU A 123 5.31 -1.82 -14.42
C GLU A 123 5.33 -0.40 -14.99
N ILE A 124 4.25 0.33 -14.74
CA ILE A 124 4.11 1.73 -15.15
C ILE A 124 4.73 2.57 -14.04
N VAL A 125 5.84 3.25 -14.35
CA VAL A 125 6.62 4.02 -13.35
C VAL A 125 6.45 5.53 -13.49
N LEU A 126 6.00 6.00 -14.65
CA LEU A 126 5.71 7.40 -14.91
C LEU A 126 4.63 7.54 -15.98
N GLN A 127 3.68 8.45 -15.79
CA GLN A 127 2.57 8.71 -16.70
C GLN A 127 2.50 10.17 -17.11
N ASN A 128 1.62 10.46 -18.08
CA ASN A 128 1.37 11.79 -18.63
C ASN A 128 2.62 12.47 -19.20
N ILE A 129 3.48 11.68 -19.84
CA ILE A 129 4.66 12.21 -20.52
C ILE A 129 4.42 12.31 -22.02
N ARG A 130 4.91 13.39 -22.61
CA ARG A 130 5.02 13.53 -24.06
C ARG A 130 6.30 12.93 -24.57
N ASP A 131 7.42 13.13 -23.87
CA ASP A 131 8.72 12.63 -24.30
C ASP A 131 9.71 12.41 -23.16
N ILE A 132 10.74 11.61 -23.43
CA ILE A 132 11.86 11.40 -22.51
C ILE A 132 13.17 11.33 -23.29
N GLU A 133 14.21 11.92 -22.72
CA GLU A 133 15.55 11.87 -23.26
C GLU A 133 16.52 11.50 -22.15
N TYR A 134 17.36 10.50 -22.41
CA TYR A 134 18.47 10.13 -21.55
C TYR A 134 19.78 10.52 -22.21
N SER A 135 20.66 11.17 -21.45
CA SER A 135 22.02 11.49 -21.90
C SER A 135 23.02 11.16 -20.80
N GLN A 136 24.18 10.65 -21.21
CA GLN A 136 25.29 10.36 -20.31
C GLN A 136 26.29 11.51 -20.33
N ASN A 137 26.59 12.06 -19.15
CA ASN A 137 27.64 13.05 -18.96
C ASN A 137 28.97 12.38 -18.56
N TYR A 138 30.08 13.09 -18.75
CA TYR A 138 31.47 12.64 -18.57
C TYR A 138 31.85 12.09 -17.17
N GLN A 139 30.96 12.07 -16.18
CA GLN A 139 31.25 11.69 -14.78
C GLN A 139 30.33 10.58 -14.23
N SER A 140 29.96 9.59 -15.06
CA SER A 140 29.02 8.52 -14.66
C SER A 140 27.68 9.06 -14.15
N GLN A 141 27.24 10.17 -14.75
CA GLN A 141 25.96 10.80 -14.44
C GLN A 141 25.03 10.65 -15.64
N ILE A 142 23.81 10.22 -15.37
CA ILE A 142 22.76 10.10 -16.37
C ILE A 142 21.80 11.26 -16.15
N LEU A 143 21.70 12.14 -17.14
CA LEU A 143 20.70 13.19 -17.17
C LEU A 143 19.42 12.61 -17.79
N VAL A 144 18.33 12.71 -17.02
CA VAL A 144 17.00 12.31 -17.43
C VAL A 144 16.17 13.57 -17.65
N LYS A 145 15.76 13.80 -18.89
CA LYS A 145 14.91 14.92 -19.27
C LYS A 145 13.53 14.40 -19.65
N VAL A 146 12.51 14.85 -18.93
CA VAL A 146 11.12 14.46 -19.14
C VAL A 146 10.33 15.66 -19.63
N VAL A 147 9.60 15.46 -20.73
CA VAL A 147 8.67 16.44 -21.28
C VAL A 147 7.25 15.98 -21.02
N ASP A 148 6.50 16.83 -20.34
CA ASP A 148 5.10 16.63 -19.98
C ASP A 148 4.15 16.81 -21.19
N LEU A 149 2.92 16.28 -21.11
CA LEU A 149 1.87 16.54 -22.09
C LEU A 149 1.53 18.02 -22.21
N ASN A 150 1.73 18.81 -21.15
CA ASN A 150 1.60 20.26 -21.14
C ASN A 150 2.85 21.03 -21.61
N GLY A 151 3.93 20.35 -22.01
CA GLY A 151 5.19 20.97 -22.39
C GLY A 151 6.07 21.43 -21.22
N GLY A 152 5.72 21.09 -19.98
CA GLY A 152 6.62 21.24 -18.84
C GLY A 152 7.85 20.36 -19.01
N ILE A 153 9.03 20.92 -18.79
CA ILE A 153 10.30 20.20 -18.89
C ILE A 153 10.85 19.99 -17.49
N TYR A 154 11.22 18.74 -17.19
CA TYR A 154 11.81 18.35 -15.92
C TYR A 154 13.13 17.65 -16.16
N GLU A 155 14.18 18.13 -15.51
CA GLU A 155 15.52 17.58 -15.62
C GLU A 155 15.99 17.06 -14.26
N LYS A 156 16.48 15.83 -14.24
CA LYS A 156 16.97 15.16 -13.05
C LYS A 156 18.23 14.39 -13.39
N THR A 157 19.21 14.42 -12.50
CA THR A 157 20.47 13.71 -12.69
C THR A 157 20.52 12.51 -11.75
N ILE A 158 20.96 11.38 -12.29
CA ILE A 158 21.16 10.13 -11.58
C ILE A 158 22.66 9.86 -11.55
N ARG A 159 23.20 9.49 -10.39
CA ARG A 159 24.62 9.18 -10.24
C ARG A 159 24.79 7.68 -10.28
N VAL A 160 25.67 7.18 -11.15
CA VAL A 160 26.01 5.76 -11.19
C VAL A 160 27.33 5.57 -10.47
N PHE A 161 27.34 4.69 -9.47
CA PHE A 161 28.54 4.30 -8.75
C PHE A 161 28.99 2.94 -9.30
N THR A 162 29.82 2.98 -10.34
CA THR A 162 30.51 1.78 -10.79
C THR A 162 31.68 1.52 -9.85
N ASN A 163 31.78 0.29 -9.33
CA ASN A 163 32.87 -0.14 -8.44
C ASN A 163 34.05 -0.68 -9.26
#